data_AF-A0A9N9DMT4-F1
#
_entry.id   AF-A0A9N9DMT4-F1
#
_cell.length_a   1.000
_cell.length_b   1.000
_cell.length_c   1.000
_cell.angle_alpha   90.00
_cell.angle_beta   90.00
_cell.angle_gamma   90.00
#
_symmetry.space_group_name_H-M   'P 1'
#
loop_
_entity.id
_entity.type
_entity.pdbx_description
1 polymer ?
#
loop_
_entity_poly.entity_id
_entity_poly.type
_entity_poly.pdbx_seq_one_letter_code
_entity_poly.pdbx_strand_id
1 'polypeptide(L)'
;MPPKRPTTRSTKRQNDKREQEVEDAEAELMSMEIEISPISLNSKGNSRQKSRKKNAETRQNEVTDMEDLDEMRKLLQDIKVKQQNFEALRNNDLDKNEQSIREFKNNCEKRSQEAMVLQLKRQIENLEHEKRTILSQSQDSMEIVATSSNNSSSNAEVAKLKDLETEKNKRSESEIKHLREQVKNIENSNHAEDVVKLREQVKRLELELKQECENSKKLTAKLSKPSVSRKLNPAELDQKSKEMQEQVSLYAEMSNLLIQNVKVISQDEKTFKCLHSGRNGTLEFKLSFKGGEAHYEPSLQPDRDADLMAILPDYLKEAIDFKKESLDLFFWRILDFLQRSRNDSDGK
;
A
#
# COMPACT_ATOMS: atom_id res chain seq x y z
N MET A 1 -11.32 32.86 14.89
CA MET A 1 -10.11 32.09 15.25
C MET A 1 -10.52 30.63 15.50
N PRO A 2 -10.15 29.68 14.63
CA PRO A 2 -10.46 28.26 14.82
C PRO A 2 -9.27 27.49 15.44
N PRO A 3 -9.51 26.41 16.20
CA PRO A 3 -8.45 25.59 16.79
C PRO A 3 -7.88 24.57 15.80
N LYS A 4 -6.58 24.31 15.95
CA LYS A 4 -5.74 23.43 15.13
C LYS A 4 -6.00 21.94 15.43
N ARG A 5 -6.04 21.10 14.39
CA ARG A 5 -5.99 19.62 14.49
C ARG A 5 -4.55 19.13 14.72
N PRO A 6 -4.32 18.09 15.55
CA PRO A 6 -3.01 17.46 15.68
C PRO A 6 -2.78 16.38 14.61
N THR A 7 -1.57 16.38 14.06
CA THR A 7 -1.05 15.48 13.02
C THR A 7 -0.48 14.18 13.60
N THR A 8 -0.92 13.03 13.11
CA THR A 8 -0.35 11.70 13.37
C THR A 8 0.79 11.41 12.37
N ARG A 9 2.03 11.77 12.74
CA ARG A 9 3.24 11.39 11.98
C ARG A 9 4.37 11.05 12.93
N SER A 10 4.21 10.01 13.74
CA SER A 10 5.29 9.56 14.66
C SER A 10 5.38 8.05 14.90
N THR A 11 4.66 7.21 14.16
CA THR A 11 4.64 5.75 14.42
C THR A 11 5.38 4.91 13.37
N LYS A 12 5.92 5.51 12.30
CA LYS A 12 6.64 4.76 11.25
C LYS A 12 8.17 4.75 11.38
N ARG A 13 8.74 5.43 12.39
CA ARG A 13 10.20 5.48 12.65
C ARG A 13 10.66 4.67 13.88
N GLN A 14 9.73 4.06 14.62
CA GLN A 14 10.04 3.26 15.81
C GLN A 14 10.05 1.75 15.55
N ASN A 15 9.51 1.27 14.42
CA ASN A 15 9.54 -0.16 14.08
C ASN A 15 10.88 -0.60 13.46
N ASP A 16 11.52 0.24 12.63
CA ASP A 16 12.81 -0.12 11.99
C ASP A 16 14.01 -0.15 12.96
N LYS A 17 13.85 0.32 14.21
CA LYS A 17 14.92 0.25 15.23
C LYS A 17 14.83 -0.97 16.15
N ARG A 18 13.71 -1.69 16.17
CA ARG A 18 13.53 -2.88 17.03
C ARG A 18 13.84 -4.19 16.34
N GLU A 19 13.94 -4.20 15.01
CA GLU A 19 14.30 -5.39 14.25
C GLU A 19 15.83 -5.56 14.08
N GLN A 20 16.63 -4.52 14.35
CA GLN A 20 18.10 -4.60 14.31
C GLN A 20 18.74 -4.99 15.66
N GLU A 21 18.01 -4.90 16.78
CA GLU A 21 18.52 -5.26 18.13
C GLU A 21 18.27 -6.73 18.51
N VAL A 22 17.62 -7.53 17.65
CA VAL A 22 17.31 -8.94 17.93
C VAL A 22 18.29 -9.91 17.26
N GLU A 23 19.03 -9.48 16.23
CA GLU A 23 20.07 -10.32 15.59
C GLU A 23 21.42 -10.31 16.33
N ASP A 24 21.71 -9.30 17.17
CA ASP A 24 22.98 -9.22 17.92
C ASP A 24 22.93 -9.91 19.30
N ALA A 25 21.77 -10.36 19.77
CA ALA A 25 21.61 -11.02 21.08
C ALA A 25 21.70 -12.56 21.04
N GLU A 26 21.65 -13.19 19.86
CA GLU A 26 21.80 -14.65 19.72
C GLU A 26 23.26 -15.12 19.62
N ALA A 27 24.23 -14.20 19.51
CA ALA A 27 25.66 -14.53 19.43
C ALA A 27 26.36 -14.61 20.81
N GLU A 28 25.70 -14.22 21.92
CA GLU A 28 26.33 -14.14 23.25
C GLU A 28 25.97 -15.31 24.20
N LEU A 29 25.33 -16.38 23.70
CA LEU A 29 24.92 -17.56 24.48
C LEU A 29 25.71 -18.86 24.19
N MET A 30 26.91 -18.78 23.58
CA MET A 30 27.78 -19.96 23.35
C MET A 30 29.19 -19.86 23.94
N SER A 31 29.38 -19.19 25.09
CA SER A 31 30.68 -19.18 25.75
C SER A 31 30.56 -19.13 27.29
N MET A 32 30.11 -20.24 27.88
CA MET A 32 30.32 -20.51 29.31
C MET A 32 30.61 -22.00 29.50
N GLU A 33 31.88 -22.36 29.28
CA GLU A 33 32.44 -23.63 29.76
C GLU A 33 32.51 -23.59 31.29
N ILE A 34 31.79 -24.50 31.94
CA ILE A 34 31.86 -24.72 33.39
C ILE A 34 33.03 -25.67 33.65
N GLU A 35 34.16 -25.11 34.08
CA GLU A 35 35.25 -25.90 34.66
C GLU A 35 34.83 -26.44 36.03
N ILE A 36 34.53 -27.75 36.11
CA ILE A 36 34.39 -28.46 37.37
C ILE A 36 35.76 -29.02 37.75
N SER A 37 36.41 -28.40 38.73
CA SER A 37 37.61 -28.95 39.36
C SER A 37 37.26 -30.19 40.20
N PRO A 38 38.00 -31.32 40.10
CA PRO A 38 37.78 -32.46 40.96
C PRO A 38 38.42 -32.25 42.35
N ILE A 39 37.62 -32.42 43.40
CA ILE A 39 38.08 -32.44 44.80
C ILE A 39 38.95 -33.68 45.02
N SER A 40 40.24 -33.46 45.27
CA SER A 40 41.21 -34.48 45.67
C SER A 40 41.00 -34.87 47.12
N LEU A 41 40.64 -36.14 47.37
CA LEU A 41 40.78 -36.75 48.68
C LEU A 41 42.15 -37.43 48.75
N ASN A 42 43.04 -36.85 49.56
CA ASN A 42 44.30 -37.47 49.93
C ASN A 42 44.53 -37.26 51.44
N SER A 43 44.41 -38.33 52.23
CA SER A 43 45.03 -38.38 53.55
C SER A 43 45.70 -39.75 53.74
N LYS A 44 47.01 -39.79 53.51
CA LYS A 44 47.89 -40.81 54.07
C LYS A 44 48.76 -40.13 55.13
N GLY A 45 48.67 -40.63 56.36
CA GLY A 45 49.57 -40.30 57.46
C GLY A 45 49.96 -41.58 58.18
N ASN A 46 51.12 -42.10 57.83
CA ASN A 46 51.80 -43.24 58.44
C ASN A 46 52.48 -42.76 59.74
N SER A 47 52.49 -43.56 60.82
CA SER A 47 53.69 -43.68 61.65
C SER A 47 53.73 -45.00 62.41
N ARG A 48 54.97 -45.49 62.57
CA ARG A 48 55.39 -46.82 62.99
C ARG A 48 55.83 -46.85 64.46
N GLN A 49 55.60 -48.01 65.08
CA GLN A 49 56.54 -48.82 65.88
C GLN A 49 56.82 -48.58 67.38
N LYS A 50 56.97 -49.76 68.03
CA LYS A 50 57.60 -50.16 69.32
C LYS A 50 56.65 -50.02 70.52
N SER A 51 56.51 -51.00 71.42
CA SER A 51 57.51 -51.94 71.94
C SER A 51 56.87 -53.15 72.66
N ARG A 52 57.59 -54.28 72.64
CA ARG A 52 57.45 -55.47 73.51
C ARG A 52 57.51 -55.09 75.01
N LYS A 53 56.66 -55.71 75.85
CA LYS A 53 57.05 -56.71 76.89
C LYS A 53 55.90 -57.08 77.84
N LYS A 54 55.78 -58.39 78.05
CA LYS A 54 55.50 -59.15 79.29
C LYS A 54 54.10 -59.13 79.94
N ASN A 55 53.53 -60.34 79.95
CA ASN A 55 52.82 -61.02 81.05
C ASN A 55 52.76 -60.28 82.39
N ALA A 56 51.56 -60.12 82.92
CA ALA A 56 51.00 -60.95 84.00
C ALA A 56 49.91 -60.15 84.71
N GLU A 57 48.62 -60.40 84.44
CA GLU A 57 47.50 -60.09 85.36
C GLU A 57 46.18 -60.61 84.78
N THR A 58 46.16 -61.91 84.51
CA THR A 58 44.92 -62.65 84.33
C THR A 58 44.30 -62.82 85.72
N ARG A 59 43.34 -61.96 86.08
CA ARG A 59 42.17 -62.21 86.97
C ARG A 59 41.53 -60.97 87.63
N GLN A 60 41.90 -59.73 87.27
CA GLN A 60 41.17 -58.52 87.71
C GLN A 60 40.70 -57.58 86.59
N ASN A 61 41.05 -57.81 85.31
CA ASN A 61 40.65 -56.98 84.18
C ASN A 61 39.25 -57.28 83.57
N GLU A 62 38.61 -58.40 83.92
CA GLU A 62 37.29 -58.74 83.35
C GLU A 62 36.17 -57.79 83.79
N VAL A 63 36.33 -57.06 84.90
CA VAL A 63 35.33 -56.09 85.38
C VAL A 63 35.52 -54.73 84.69
N THR A 64 36.77 -54.27 84.51
CA THR A 64 37.10 -53.02 83.82
C THR A 64 36.89 -53.11 82.30
N ASP A 65 37.19 -54.25 81.68
CA ASP A 65 36.89 -54.48 80.25
C ASP A 65 35.37 -54.54 80.00
N MET A 66 34.57 -54.96 80.99
CA MET A 66 33.10 -54.96 80.88
C MET A 66 32.51 -53.55 81.01
N GLU A 67 33.05 -52.73 81.91
CA GLU A 67 32.68 -51.30 82.06
C GLU A 67 33.05 -50.50 80.81
N ASP A 68 34.25 -50.68 80.26
CA ASP A 68 34.69 -50.02 79.02
C ASP A 68 33.86 -50.45 77.80
N LEU A 69 33.44 -51.72 77.73
CA LEU A 69 32.55 -52.22 76.68
C LEU A 69 31.13 -51.64 76.79
N ASP A 70 30.65 -51.40 78.01
CA ASP A 70 29.34 -50.78 78.25
C ASP A 70 29.37 -49.27 77.98
N GLU A 71 30.48 -48.58 78.29
CA GLU A 71 30.71 -47.20 77.85
C GLU A 71 30.78 -47.09 76.33
N MET A 72 31.47 -48.01 75.66
CA MET A 72 31.54 -48.05 74.20
C MET A 72 30.17 -48.36 73.57
N ARG A 73 29.37 -49.25 74.17
CA ARG A 73 27.98 -49.50 73.75
C ARG A 73 27.12 -48.24 73.90
N LYS A 74 27.26 -47.51 75.00
CA LYS A 74 26.54 -46.25 75.24
C LYS A 74 26.95 -45.19 74.22
N LEU A 75 28.24 -45.05 73.93
CA LEU A 75 28.74 -44.09 72.94
C LEU A 75 28.26 -44.43 71.52
N LEU A 76 28.27 -45.71 71.14
CA LEU A 76 27.72 -46.16 69.85
C LEU A 76 26.22 -45.86 69.73
N GLN A 77 25.47 -46.05 70.82
CA GLN A 77 24.06 -45.71 70.87
C GLN A 77 23.85 -44.19 70.73
N ASP A 78 24.66 -43.37 71.41
CA ASP A 78 24.61 -41.91 71.31
C ASP A 78 24.96 -41.40 69.91
N ILE A 79 25.96 -42.01 69.26
CA ILE A 79 26.31 -41.71 67.87
C ILE A 79 25.16 -42.06 66.93
N LYS A 80 24.51 -43.22 67.14
CA LYS A 80 23.35 -43.64 66.34
C LYS A 80 22.18 -42.68 66.49
N VAL A 81 21.88 -42.25 67.72
CA VAL A 81 20.83 -41.25 67.98
C VAL A 81 21.19 -39.90 67.34
N LYS A 82 22.44 -39.46 67.42
CA LYS A 82 22.89 -38.24 66.75
C LYS A 82 22.74 -38.34 65.23
N GLN A 83 23.13 -39.46 64.62
CA GLN A 83 22.95 -39.69 63.18
C GLN A 83 21.48 -39.62 62.77
N GLN A 84 20.59 -40.29 63.52
CA GLN A 84 19.15 -40.21 63.30
C GLN A 84 18.61 -38.78 63.43
N ASN A 85 19.08 -38.02 64.41
CA ASN A 85 18.69 -36.62 64.58
C ASN A 85 19.18 -35.73 63.42
N PHE A 86 20.40 -35.94 62.92
CA PHE A 86 20.92 -35.22 61.76
C PHE A 86 20.15 -35.55 60.48
N GLU A 87 19.81 -36.82 60.27
CA GLU A 87 18.97 -37.24 59.15
C GLU A 87 17.56 -36.65 59.24
N ALA A 88 16.96 -36.63 60.43
CA ALA A 88 15.66 -36.00 60.66
C ALA A 88 15.69 -34.49 60.39
N LEU A 89 16.73 -33.78 60.82
CA LEU A 89 16.91 -32.35 60.52
C LEU A 89 17.04 -32.11 59.02
N ARG A 90 17.90 -32.90 58.35
CA ARG A 90 18.12 -32.80 56.91
C ARG A 90 16.84 -33.04 56.12
N ASN A 91 16.05 -34.05 56.49
CA ASN A 91 14.77 -34.33 55.84
C ASN A 91 13.76 -33.20 56.10
N ASN A 92 13.72 -32.64 57.31
CA ASN A 92 12.85 -31.51 57.64
C ASN A 92 13.18 -30.26 56.81
N ASP A 93 14.47 -29.97 56.61
CA ASP A 93 14.91 -28.84 55.78
C ASP A 93 14.61 -29.07 54.30
N LEU A 94 14.74 -30.32 53.82
CA LEU A 94 14.32 -30.69 52.46
C LEU A 94 12.80 -30.56 52.28
N ASP A 95 11.99 -31.01 53.24
CA ASP A 95 10.53 -30.91 53.20
C ASP A 95 10.06 -29.45 53.20
N LYS A 96 10.67 -28.60 54.04
CA LYS A 96 10.42 -27.15 54.05
C LYS A 96 10.78 -26.49 52.73
N ASN A 97 11.92 -26.85 52.17
CA ASN A 97 12.36 -26.31 50.88
C ASN A 97 11.42 -26.76 49.75
N GLU A 98 11.01 -28.03 49.75
CA GLU A 98 10.05 -28.54 48.77
C GLU A 98 8.69 -27.85 48.89
N GLN A 99 8.22 -27.58 50.11
CA GLN A 99 7.01 -26.81 50.35
C GLN A 99 7.14 -25.37 49.84
N SER A 100 8.27 -24.70 50.10
CA SER A 100 8.52 -23.34 49.61
C SER A 100 8.54 -23.27 48.08
N ILE A 101 9.15 -24.25 47.41
CA ILE A 101 9.16 -24.36 45.94
C ILE A 101 7.75 -24.58 45.40
N ARG A 102 6.95 -25.44 46.04
CA ARG A 102 5.55 -25.67 45.65
C ARG A 102 4.71 -24.40 45.78
N GLU A 103 4.86 -23.68 46.89
CA GLU A 103 4.17 -22.40 47.13
C GLU A 103 4.59 -21.34 46.11
N PHE A 104 5.88 -21.22 45.81
CA PHE A 104 6.38 -20.30 44.80
C PHE A 104 5.83 -20.62 43.41
N LYS A 105 5.84 -21.90 43.02
CA LYS A 105 5.28 -22.35 41.74
C LYS A 105 3.79 -21.99 41.64
N ASN A 106 3.01 -22.31 42.66
CA ASN A 106 1.58 -22.00 42.72
C ASN A 106 1.32 -20.49 42.65
N ASN A 107 2.15 -19.68 43.31
CA ASN A 107 2.02 -18.23 43.29
C ASN A 107 2.38 -17.62 41.92
N CYS A 108 3.41 -18.15 41.27
CA CYS A 108 3.79 -17.78 39.91
C CYS A 108 2.66 -18.09 38.92
N GLU A 109 2.07 -19.28 39.03
CA GLU A 109 0.94 -19.70 38.20
C GLU A 109 -0.30 -18.82 38.41
N LYS A 110 -0.68 -18.54 39.67
CA LYS A 110 -1.77 -17.61 39.98
C LYS A 110 -1.54 -16.23 39.37
N ARG A 111 -0.34 -15.68 39.51
CA ARG A 111 0.00 -14.36 38.97
C ARG A 111 -0.05 -14.33 37.44
N SER A 112 0.35 -15.41 36.78
CA SER A 112 0.22 -15.57 35.33
C SER A 112 -1.25 -15.61 34.89
N GLN A 113 -2.08 -16.39 35.60
CA GLN A 113 -3.53 -16.46 35.35
C GLN A 113 -4.21 -15.11 35.59
N GLU A 114 -3.88 -14.40 36.66
CA GLU A 114 -4.39 -13.06 36.96
C GLU A 114 -4.04 -12.04 35.87
N ALA A 115 -2.82 -12.09 35.34
CA ALA A 115 -2.41 -11.23 34.23
C ALA A 115 -3.23 -11.49 32.96
N MET A 116 -3.48 -12.76 32.63
CA MET A 116 -4.34 -13.14 31.49
C MET A 116 -5.79 -12.67 31.69
N VAL A 117 -6.34 -12.82 32.91
CA VAL A 117 -7.68 -12.34 33.24
C VAL A 117 -7.79 -10.82 33.11
N LEU A 118 -6.78 -10.06 33.55
CA LEU A 118 -6.74 -8.61 33.38
C LEU A 118 -6.71 -8.20 31.90
N GLN A 119 -5.94 -8.92 31.08
CA GLN A 119 -5.88 -8.67 29.64
C GLN A 119 -7.24 -8.94 28.97
N LEU A 120 -7.89 -10.06 29.29
CA LEU A 120 -9.22 -10.38 28.77
C LEU A 120 -10.27 -9.35 29.21
N LYS A 121 -10.24 -8.91 30.48
CA LYS A 121 -11.13 -7.85 30.97
C LYS A 121 -10.98 -6.55 30.18
N ARG A 122 -9.74 -6.14 29.89
CA ARG A 122 -9.47 -4.94 29.07
C ARG A 122 -9.99 -5.09 27.64
N GLN A 123 -9.89 -6.28 27.05
CA GLN A 123 -10.46 -6.54 25.72
C GLN A 123 -12.00 -6.45 25.73
N ILE A 124 -12.65 -7.01 26.75
CA ILE A 124 -14.11 -6.91 26.90
C ILE A 124 -14.55 -5.45 27.03
N GLU A 125 -13.88 -4.66 27.89
CA GLU A 125 -14.22 -3.25 28.08
C GLU A 125 -14.08 -2.42 26.79
N ASN A 126 -13.03 -2.69 25.99
CA ASN A 126 -12.84 -2.06 24.69
C ASN A 126 -13.98 -2.41 23.72
N LEU A 127 -14.36 -3.68 23.62
CA LEU A 127 -15.47 -4.13 22.76
C LEU A 127 -16.80 -3.52 23.19
N GLU A 128 -17.04 -3.41 24.50
CA GLU A 128 -18.23 -2.74 25.02
C GLU A 128 -18.25 -1.24 24.69
N HIS A 129 -17.11 -0.55 24.76
CA HIS A 129 -17.00 0.85 24.37
C HIS A 129 -17.29 1.04 22.87
N GLU A 130 -16.74 0.17 22.02
CA GLU A 130 -17.02 0.18 20.58
C GLU A 130 -18.52 -0.04 20.29
N LYS A 131 -19.13 -1.04 20.94
CA LYS A 131 -20.57 -1.29 20.85
C LYS A 131 -21.41 -0.08 21.26
N ARG A 132 -21.05 0.61 22.36
CA ARG A 132 -21.74 1.84 22.80
C ARG A 132 -21.61 2.96 21.78
N THR A 133 -20.42 3.12 21.18
CA THR A 133 -20.16 4.14 20.16
C THR A 133 -21.00 3.91 18.91
N ILE A 134 -21.07 2.67 18.43
CA ILE A 134 -21.87 2.30 17.26
C ILE A 134 -23.36 2.52 17.53
N LEU A 135 -23.86 2.16 18.72
CA LEU A 135 -25.26 2.39 19.10
C LEU A 135 -25.61 3.88 19.12
N SER A 136 -24.74 4.73 19.68
CA SER A 136 -24.92 6.19 19.68
C SER A 136 -24.97 6.75 18.26
N GLN A 137 -24.03 6.36 17.39
CA GLN A 137 -24.00 6.81 15.99
C GLN A 137 -25.24 6.38 15.20
N SER A 138 -25.76 5.19 15.49
CA SER A 138 -27.00 4.70 14.89
C SER A 138 -28.22 5.51 15.36
N GLN A 139 -28.28 5.84 16.65
CA GLN A 139 -29.33 6.70 17.20
C GLN A 139 -29.28 8.12 16.62
N ASP A 140 -28.09 8.73 16.53
CA ASP A 140 -27.92 10.06 15.92
C ASP A 140 -28.35 10.04 14.44
N SER A 141 -28.01 8.98 13.70
CA SER A 141 -28.45 8.80 12.31
C SER A 141 -29.97 8.65 12.19
N MET A 142 -30.59 7.91 13.12
CA MET A 142 -32.03 7.72 13.16
C MET A 142 -32.78 9.02 13.55
N GLU A 143 -32.20 9.82 14.43
CA GLU A 143 -32.72 11.14 14.80
C GLU A 143 -32.62 12.12 13.63
N ILE A 144 -31.49 12.15 12.89
CA ILE A 144 -31.34 12.97 11.67
C ILE A 144 -32.39 12.60 10.60
N VAL A 145 -32.68 11.31 10.43
CA VAL A 145 -33.74 10.82 9.54
C VAL A 145 -35.13 11.23 10.05
N ALA A 146 -35.39 11.13 11.35
CA ALA A 146 -36.65 11.52 11.96
C ALA A 146 -36.90 13.05 11.91
N THR A 147 -35.87 13.87 12.16
CA THR A 147 -35.95 15.33 12.05
C THR A 147 -36.09 15.78 10.60
N SER A 148 -35.48 15.06 9.65
CA SER A 148 -35.72 15.28 8.22
C SER A 148 -37.17 14.94 7.81
N SER A 149 -37.82 14.02 8.53
CA SER A 149 -39.21 13.63 8.31
C SER A 149 -40.23 14.55 9.02
N ASN A 150 -39.83 15.28 10.07
CA ASN A 150 -40.72 16.09 10.92
C ASN A 150 -40.75 17.60 10.61
N ASN A 151 -40.06 18.08 9.57
CA ASN A 151 -40.24 19.44 9.05
C ASN A 151 -41.61 19.61 8.36
N SER A 152 -42.59 19.93 9.20
CA SER A 152 -44.04 19.92 8.98
C SER A 152 -44.57 21.22 8.34
N SER A 153 -43.93 21.64 7.24
CA SER A 153 -44.48 22.61 6.28
C SER A 153 -44.37 22.13 4.82
N SER A 154 -43.67 21.01 4.57
CA SER A 154 -43.32 20.55 3.21
C SER A 154 -44.24 19.47 2.64
N ASN A 155 -45.17 18.88 3.39
CA ASN A 155 -46.00 17.78 2.86
C ASN A 155 -46.96 18.19 1.74
N ALA A 156 -47.48 19.43 1.76
CA ALA A 156 -48.31 19.95 0.67
C ALA A 156 -47.49 20.31 -0.59
N GLU A 157 -46.24 20.73 -0.40
CA GLU A 157 -45.34 21.08 -1.48
C GLU A 157 -44.69 19.84 -2.13
N VAL A 158 -44.38 18.81 -1.34
CA VAL A 158 -43.90 17.51 -1.83
C VAL A 158 -44.99 16.76 -2.61
N ALA A 159 -46.26 16.85 -2.21
CA ALA A 159 -47.37 16.29 -3.00
C ALA A 159 -47.48 17.00 -4.37
N LYS A 160 -47.42 18.33 -4.37
CA LYS A 160 -47.42 19.13 -5.62
C LYS A 160 -46.19 18.85 -6.48
N LEU A 161 -45.01 18.70 -5.88
CA LEU A 161 -43.78 18.40 -6.60
C LEU A 161 -43.79 16.98 -7.17
N LYS A 162 -44.33 15.99 -6.45
CA LYS A 162 -44.56 14.63 -6.97
C LYS A 162 -45.55 14.65 -8.14
N ASP A 163 -46.66 15.36 -8.02
CA ASP A 163 -47.62 15.47 -9.13
C ASP A 163 -47.00 16.15 -10.35
N LEU A 164 -46.24 17.24 -10.14
CA LEU A 164 -45.51 17.95 -11.20
C LEU A 164 -44.42 17.08 -11.85
N GLU A 165 -43.72 16.26 -11.06
CA GLU A 165 -42.69 15.35 -11.54
C GLU A 165 -43.28 14.17 -12.31
N THR A 166 -44.42 13.63 -11.88
CA THR A 166 -45.15 12.62 -12.66
C THR A 166 -45.70 13.17 -13.97
N GLU A 167 -46.12 14.44 -14.00
CA GLU A 167 -46.61 15.09 -15.22
C GLU A 167 -45.45 15.39 -16.19
N LYS A 168 -44.30 15.86 -15.68
CA LYS A 168 -43.07 16.02 -16.46
C LYS A 168 -42.56 14.70 -17.03
N ASN A 169 -42.59 13.61 -16.26
CA ASN A 169 -42.20 12.29 -16.73
C ASN A 169 -43.15 11.74 -17.81
N LYS A 170 -44.46 11.97 -17.68
CA LYS A 170 -45.41 11.60 -18.76
C LYS A 170 -45.16 12.38 -20.04
N ARG A 171 -44.83 13.68 -19.93
CA ARG A 171 -44.49 14.51 -21.10
C ARG A 171 -43.19 14.04 -21.75
N SER A 172 -42.13 13.80 -20.98
CA SER A 172 -40.86 13.30 -21.52
C SER A 172 -41.01 11.90 -22.16
N GLU A 173 -41.82 11.01 -21.57
CA GLU A 173 -42.14 9.72 -22.18
C GLU A 173 -42.87 9.85 -23.51
N SER A 174 -43.80 10.80 -23.63
CA SER A 174 -44.51 11.08 -24.89
C SER A 174 -43.59 11.66 -25.96
N GLU A 175 -42.65 12.52 -25.57
CA GLU A 175 -41.65 13.11 -26.47
C GLU A 175 -40.62 12.07 -26.92
N ILE A 176 -40.15 11.20 -26.02
CA ILE A 176 -39.28 10.07 -26.37
C ILE A 176 -39.99 9.12 -27.34
N LYS A 177 -41.28 8.82 -27.14
CA LYS A 177 -42.05 8.01 -28.10
C LYS A 177 -42.14 8.69 -29.46
N HIS A 178 -42.46 9.98 -29.49
CA HIS A 178 -42.53 10.75 -30.72
C HIS A 178 -41.18 10.83 -31.45
N LEU A 179 -40.08 11.08 -30.73
CA LEU A 179 -38.73 11.07 -31.29
C LEU A 179 -38.32 9.69 -31.78
N ARG A 180 -38.67 8.61 -31.07
CA ARG A 180 -38.45 7.23 -31.55
C ARG A 180 -39.25 6.93 -32.82
N GLU A 181 -40.47 7.45 -32.92
CA GLU A 181 -41.30 7.30 -34.12
C GLU A 181 -40.74 8.12 -35.28
N GLN A 182 -40.21 9.32 -35.03
CA GLN A 182 -39.48 10.10 -36.03
C GLN A 182 -38.19 9.41 -36.48
N VAL A 183 -37.38 8.88 -35.56
CA VAL A 183 -36.18 8.09 -35.90
C VAL A 183 -36.57 6.88 -36.73
N LYS A 184 -37.61 6.13 -36.34
CA LYS A 184 -38.11 4.99 -37.10
C LYS A 184 -38.62 5.39 -38.49
N ASN A 185 -39.30 6.52 -38.62
CA ASN A 185 -39.74 7.04 -39.91
C ASN A 185 -38.57 7.51 -40.77
N ILE A 186 -37.53 8.11 -40.20
CA ILE A 186 -36.31 8.50 -40.91
C ILE A 186 -35.51 7.26 -41.33
N GLU A 187 -35.38 6.26 -40.46
CA GLU A 187 -34.74 4.97 -40.75
C GLU A 187 -35.46 4.23 -41.89
N ASN A 188 -36.80 4.25 -41.90
CA ASN A 188 -37.60 3.63 -42.95
C ASN A 188 -37.65 4.46 -44.24
N SER A 189 -37.57 5.79 -44.16
CA SER A 189 -37.71 6.68 -45.31
C SER A 189 -36.41 6.88 -46.09
N ASN A 190 -35.22 6.74 -45.47
CA ASN A 190 -33.99 7.29 -46.08
C ASN A 190 -32.87 6.29 -46.42
N HIS A 191 -32.99 4.97 -46.21
CA HIS A 191 -31.86 4.06 -46.49
C HIS A 191 -32.17 2.75 -47.23
N ALA A 192 -33.42 2.39 -47.53
CA ALA A 192 -33.68 1.14 -48.25
C ALA A 192 -33.46 1.28 -49.77
N GLU A 193 -34.04 2.30 -50.40
CA GLU A 193 -33.96 2.46 -51.86
C GLU A 193 -32.61 3.03 -52.33
N ASP A 194 -32.07 4.02 -51.62
CA ASP A 194 -30.82 4.67 -52.02
C ASP A 194 -29.60 3.78 -51.79
N VAL A 195 -29.60 2.95 -50.74
CA VAL A 195 -28.54 1.95 -50.53
C VAL A 195 -28.62 0.85 -51.60
N VAL A 196 -29.81 0.45 -52.06
CA VAL A 196 -29.94 -0.51 -53.16
C VAL A 196 -29.45 0.10 -54.48
N LYS A 197 -29.86 1.34 -54.80
CA LYS A 197 -29.41 2.06 -56.01
C LYS A 197 -27.88 2.30 -55.98
N LEU A 198 -27.33 2.72 -54.84
CA LEU A 198 -25.88 2.90 -54.66
C LEU A 198 -25.13 1.58 -54.73
N ARG A 199 -25.65 0.48 -54.16
CA ARG A 199 -25.03 -0.85 -54.29
C ARG A 199 -25.04 -1.36 -55.72
N GLU A 200 -26.09 -1.08 -56.49
CA GLU A 200 -26.14 -1.41 -57.92
C GLU A 200 -25.17 -0.56 -58.74
N GLN A 201 -25.04 0.74 -58.45
CA GLN A 201 -24.03 1.60 -59.07
C GLN A 201 -22.60 1.16 -58.74
N VAL A 202 -22.32 0.83 -57.48
CA VAL A 202 -21.01 0.30 -57.04
C VAL A 202 -20.67 -0.99 -57.80
N LYS A 203 -21.59 -1.94 -57.91
CA LYS A 203 -21.37 -3.18 -58.70
C LYS A 203 -21.10 -2.91 -60.17
N ARG A 204 -21.79 -1.94 -60.77
CA ARG A 204 -21.61 -1.57 -62.18
C ARG A 204 -20.21 -0.97 -62.41
N LEU A 205 -19.81 -0.04 -61.55
CA LEU A 205 -18.49 0.59 -61.59
C LEU A 205 -17.36 -0.42 -61.31
N GLU A 206 -17.56 -1.38 -60.40
CA GLU A 206 -16.59 -2.47 -60.17
C GLU A 206 -16.39 -3.36 -61.40
N LEU A 207 -17.45 -3.60 -62.18
CA LEU A 207 -17.38 -4.39 -63.40
C LEU A 207 -16.68 -3.63 -64.54
N GLU A 208 -16.99 -2.34 -64.69
CA GLU A 208 -16.31 -1.44 -65.64
C GLU A 208 -14.83 -1.28 -65.28
N LEU A 209 -14.49 -1.13 -64.00
CA LEU A 209 -13.10 -1.07 -63.54
C LEU A 209 -12.34 -2.36 -63.83
N LYS A 210 -12.98 -3.54 -63.68
CA LYS A 210 -12.35 -4.83 -64.04
C LYS A 210 -12.10 -4.94 -65.55
N GLN A 211 -13.04 -4.48 -66.37
CA GLN A 211 -12.87 -4.44 -67.82
C GLN A 211 -11.76 -3.47 -68.23
N GLU A 212 -11.70 -2.29 -67.61
CA GLU A 212 -10.65 -1.31 -67.87
C GLU A 212 -9.28 -1.78 -67.36
N CYS A 213 -9.23 -2.53 -66.26
CA CYS A 213 -8.01 -3.16 -65.78
C CYS A 213 -7.49 -4.23 -66.76
N GLU A 214 -8.39 -5.03 -67.36
CA GLU A 214 -8.03 -5.98 -68.42
C GLU A 214 -7.60 -5.29 -69.72
N ASN A 215 -8.24 -4.17 -70.07
CA ASN A 215 -7.83 -3.32 -71.19
C ASN A 215 -6.46 -2.66 -70.94
N SER A 216 -6.24 -2.16 -69.73
CA SER A 216 -4.98 -1.56 -69.29
C SER A 216 -3.86 -2.59 -69.22
N LYS A 217 -4.12 -3.85 -68.81
CA LYS A 217 -3.15 -4.96 -68.88
C LYS A 217 -2.73 -5.24 -70.33
N LYS A 218 -3.69 -5.25 -71.26
CA LYS A 218 -3.44 -5.40 -72.71
C LYS A 218 -2.67 -4.20 -73.29
N LEU A 219 -2.85 -2.99 -72.76
CA LEU A 219 -2.04 -1.82 -73.10
C LEU A 219 -0.65 -1.85 -72.47
N THR A 220 -0.49 -2.24 -71.20
CA THR A 220 0.80 -2.31 -70.52
C THR A 220 1.69 -3.43 -71.06
N ALA A 221 1.11 -4.53 -71.57
CA ALA A 221 1.85 -5.55 -72.33
C ALA A 221 2.37 -5.01 -73.69
N LYS A 222 1.74 -3.97 -74.24
CA LYS A 222 2.19 -3.25 -75.44
C LYS A 222 3.13 -2.08 -75.13
N LEU A 223 3.18 -1.63 -73.87
CA LEU A 223 3.96 -0.48 -73.38
C LEU A 223 5.10 -0.86 -72.42
N SER A 224 5.41 -2.15 -72.25
CA SER A 224 6.55 -2.64 -71.45
C SER A 224 7.91 -2.39 -72.13
N LYS A 225 8.16 -1.13 -72.50
CA LYS A 225 9.50 -0.54 -72.49
C LYS A 225 9.59 0.24 -71.17
N PRO A 226 10.58 -0.03 -70.32
CA PRO A 226 10.53 0.38 -68.93
C PRO A 226 10.72 1.89 -68.83
N SER A 227 9.73 2.59 -68.28
CA SER A 227 9.89 3.95 -67.76
C SER A 227 9.57 3.96 -66.28
N VAL A 228 10.62 4.31 -65.55
CA VAL A 228 10.79 4.64 -64.14
C VAL A 228 9.52 5.08 -63.41
N SER A 229 9.16 4.35 -62.36
CA SER A 229 8.41 4.90 -61.21
C SER A 229 8.97 4.29 -59.93
N ARG A 230 9.70 5.13 -59.19
CA ARG A 230 10.44 4.82 -57.95
C ARG A 230 9.50 4.32 -56.87
N LYS A 231 9.63 3.05 -56.48
CA LYS A 231 9.24 2.57 -55.14
C LYS A 231 10.42 2.89 -54.22
N LEU A 232 10.19 3.70 -53.19
CA LEU A 232 11.18 3.96 -52.13
C LEU A 232 11.45 2.66 -51.38
N ASN A 233 12.72 2.42 -51.00
CA ASN A 233 13.15 1.18 -50.37
C ASN A 233 12.84 1.19 -48.86
N PRO A 234 12.52 0.05 -48.21
CA PRO A 234 12.24 -0.03 -46.77
C PRO A 234 13.32 0.59 -45.88
N ALA A 235 14.59 0.48 -46.26
CA ALA A 235 15.71 1.09 -45.55
C ALA A 235 15.67 2.64 -45.52
N GLU A 236 15.11 3.27 -46.54
CA GLU A 236 14.96 4.74 -46.60
C GLU A 236 13.83 5.22 -45.68
N LEU A 237 12.81 4.39 -45.46
CA LEU A 237 11.70 4.69 -44.54
C LEU A 237 12.18 4.66 -43.08
N ASP A 238 12.98 3.65 -42.72
CA ASP A 238 13.55 3.52 -41.37
C ASP A 238 14.51 4.67 -41.05
N GLN A 239 15.34 5.06 -42.02
CA GLN A 239 16.25 6.19 -41.87
C GLN A 239 15.48 7.50 -41.64
N LYS A 240 14.44 7.75 -42.43
CA LYS A 240 13.59 8.95 -42.28
C LYS A 240 12.83 8.98 -40.95
N SER A 241 12.42 7.82 -40.45
CA SER A 241 11.78 7.71 -39.13
C SER A 241 12.74 8.07 -37.99
N LYS A 242 13.99 7.59 -38.05
CA LYS A 242 15.04 7.95 -37.08
C LYS A 242 15.36 9.43 -37.09
N GLU A 243 15.55 10.00 -38.28
CA GLU A 243 15.81 11.44 -38.44
C GLU A 243 14.66 12.29 -37.86
N MET A 244 13.40 11.86 -38.07
CA MET A 244 12.25 12.55 -37.47
C MET A 244 12.25 12.44 -35.94
N GLN A 245 12.58 11.28 -35.38
CA GLN A 245 12.65 11.08 -33.94
C GLN A 245 13.75 11.94 -33.30
N GLU A 246 14.91 12.05 -33.95
CA GLU A 246 16.00 12.93 -33.52
C GLU A 246 15.60 14.40 -33.54
N GLN A 247 14.90 14.85 -34.60
CA GLN A 247 14.36 16.21 -34.67
C GLN A 247 13.37 16.49 -33.53
N VAL A 248 12.43 15.58 -33.29
CA VAL A 248 11.45 15.72 -32.19
C VAL A 248 12.14 15.73 -30.83
N SER A 249 13.18 14.89 -30.63
CA SER A 249 13.98 14.87 -29.41
C SER A 249 14.67 16.21 -29.17
N LEU A 250 15.30 16.77 -30.20
CA LEU A 250 15.95 18.08 -30.10
C LEU A 250 14.94 19.19 -29.75
N TYR A 251 13.76 19.20 -30.40
CA TYR A 251 12.72 20.16 -30.06
C TYR A 251 12.23 20.01 -28.61
N ALA A 252 12.09 18.78 -28.12
CA ALA A 252 11.70 18.52 -26.74
C ALA A 252 12.75 19.05 -25.74
N GLU A 253 14.05 18.86 -26.03
CA GLU A 253 15.14 19.39 -25.20
C GLU A 253 15.20 20.92 -25.20
N MET A 254 15.03 21.56 -26.35
CA MET A 254 15.09 23.02 -26.45
C MET A 254 13.88 23.72 -25.82
N SER A 255 12.69 23.16 -25.99
CA SER A 255 11.44 23.77 -25.51
C SER A 255 11.01 23.29 -24.13
N ASN A 256 11.55 22.17 -23.64
CA ASN A 256 11.01 21.40 -22.51
C ASN A 256 9.53 21.00 -22.69
N LEU A 257 9.05 20.95 -23.94
CA LEU A 257 7.72 20.49 -24.31
C LEU A 257 7.82 19.09 -24.92
N LEU A 258 7.20 18.12 -24.25
CA LEU A 258 7.09 16.76 -24.74
C LEU A 258 5.69 16.49 -25.28
N ILE A 259 5.60 16.02 -26.52
CA ILE A 259 4.36 15.54 -27.13
C ILE A 259 4.29 14.02 -26.91
N GLN A 260 3.43 13.58 -25.99
CA GLN A 260 3.33 12.18 -25.58
C GLN A 260 2.48 11.32 -26.54
N ASN A 261 1.40 11.89 -27.06
CA ASN A 261 0.45 11.16 -27.89
C ASN A 261 -0.16 12.08 -28.94
N VAL A 262 -0.32 11.56 -30.15
CA VAL A 262 -0.97 12.23 -31.27
C VAL A 262 -2.12 11.35 -31.75
N LYS A 263 -3.34 11.86 -31.67
CA LYS A 263 -4.54 11.23 -32.22
C LYS A 263 -5.01 12.04 -33.41
N VAL A 264 -4.97 11.44 -34.60
CA VAL A 264 -5.50 12.04 -35.82
C VAL A 264 -6.90 11.45 -36.04
N ILE A 265 -7.93 12.30 -35.94
CA ILE A 265 -9.34 11.88 -36.10
C ILE A 265 -9.77 12.09 -37.55
N SER A 266 -9.41 13.24 -38.14
CA SER A 266 -9.67 13.57 -39.55
C SER A 266 -8.54 14.45 -40.10
N GLN A 267 -8.61 14.85 -41.37
CA GLN A 267 -7.60 15.73 -41.98
C GLN A 267 -7.45 17.06 -41.21
N ASP A 268 -8.55 17.57 -40.67
CA ASP A 268 -8.63 18.86 -39.97
C ASP A 268 -8.77 18.73 -38.45
N GLU A 269 -8.81 17.50 -37.91
CA GLU A 269 -8.98 17.24 -36.47
C GLU A 269 -7.84 16.38 -35.90
N LYS A 270 -7.05 16.99 -35.00
CA LYS A 270 -5.89 16.36 -34.35
C LYS A 270 -5.84 16.73 -32.88
N THR A 271 -5.56 15.74 -32.03
CA THR A 271 -5.42 15.92 -30.59
C THR A 271 -4.04 15.50 -30.13
N PHE A 272 -3.42 16.35 -29.33
CA PHE A 272 -2.08 16.21 -28.79
C PHE A 272 -2.14 16.17 -27.27
N LYS A 273 -1.46 15.20 -26.65
CA LYS A 273 -1.23 15.21 -25.21
C LYS A 273 0.18 15.73 -24.95
N CYS A 274 0.27 16.84 -24.24
CA CYS A 274 1.48 17.62 -24.07
C CYS A 274 1.88 17.69 -22.60
N LEU A 275 3.19 17.67 -22.36
CA LEU A 275 3.79 17.86 -21.05
C LEU A 275 4.87 18.93 -21.16
N HIS A 276 4.66 20.08 -20.53
CA HIS A 276 5.62 21.17 -20.54
C HIS A 276 6.24 21.32 -19.16
N SER A 277 7.55 21.09 -19.07
CA SER A 277 8.30 21.22 -17.82
C SER A 277 9.06 22.55 -17.77
N GLY A 278 9.22 23.08 -16.57
CA GLY A 278 10.04 24.27 -16.31
C GLY A 278 10.49 24.33 -14.86
N ARG A 279 11.10 25.44 -14.47
CA ARG A 279 11.62 25.67 -13.12
C ARG A 279 10.50 25.69 -12.08
N ASN A 280 9.31 26.16 -12.47
CA ASN A 280 8.18 26.29 -11.58
C ASN A 280 7.28 25.05 -11.51
N GLY A 281 7.63 23.98 -12.20
CA GLY A 281 6.87 22.74 -12.25
C GLY A 281 6.58 22.28 -13.66
N THR A 282 5.63 21.34 -13.76
CA THR A 282 5.28 20.70 -15.02
C THR A 282 3.78 20.83 -15.27
N LEU A 283 3.42 21.38 -16.42
CA LEU A 283 2.03 21.53 -16.88
C LEU A 283 1.71 20.44 -17.89
N GLU A 284 0.79 19.55 -17.51
CA GLU A 284 0.19 18.58 -18.43
C GLU A 284 -1.08 19.16 -19.04
N PHE A 285 -1.24 19.05 -20.35
CA PHE A 285 -2.43 19.55 -21.04
C PHE A 285 -2.70 18.80 -22.34
N LYS A 286 -3.92 18.94 -22.84
CA LYS A 286 -4.35 18.44 -24.14
C LYS A 286 -4.59 19.62 -25.07
N LEU A 287 -4.13 19.51 -26.30
CA LEU A 287 -4.34 20.50 -27.35
C LEU A 287 -5.01 19.83 -28.54
N SER A 288 -6.21 20.27 -28.91
CA SER A 288 -6.95 19.76 -30.06
C SER A 288 -7.09 20.85 -31.12
N PHE A 289 -6.92 20.51 -32.39
CA PHE A 289 -7.17 21.42 -33.51
C PHE A 289 -8.42 20.97 -34.24
N LYS A 290 -9.28 21.91 -34.63
CA LYS A 290 -10.46 21.68 -35.47
C LYS A 290 -10.69 22.89 -36.37
N GLY A 291 -10.57 22.73 -37.68
CA GLY A 291 -10.99 23.75 -38.66
C GLY A 291 -10.34 25.15 -38.50
N GLY A 292 -9.10 25.23 -37.98
CA GLY A 292 -8.39 26.49 -37.73
C GLY A 292 -8.48 27.02 -36.30
N GLU A 293 -9.25 26.38 -35.44
CA GLU A 293 -9.31 26.65 -34.01
C GLU A 293 -8.46 25.64 -33.23
N ALA A 294 -7.95 26.08 -32.09
CA ALA A 294 -7.19 25.28 -31.14
C ALA A 294 -7.93 25.30 -29.79
N HIS A 295 -8.20 24.12 -29.25
CA HIS A 295 -8.81 23.90 -27.95
C HIS A 295 -7.75 23.40 -26.97
N TYR A 296 -7.50 24.16 -25.93
CA TYR A 296 -6.60 23.81 -24.83
C TYR A 296 -7.41 23.30 -23.63
N GLU A 297 -6.96 22.20 -23.03
CA GLU A 297 -7.55 21.64 -21.82
C GLU A 297 -6.43 21.24 -20.83
N PRO A 298 -6.30 21.95 -19.69
CA PRO A 298 -5.29 21.64 -18.69
C PRO A 298 -5.63 20.36 -17.92
N SER A 299 -4.61 19.58 -17.57
CA SER A 299 -4.71 18.40 -16.70
C SER A 299 -4.07 18.71 -15.34
N LEU A 300 -4.70 19.63 -14.60
CA LEU A 300 -4.24 20.09 -13.29
C LEU A 300 -4.98 19.37 -12.16
N GLN A 301 -4.24 18.90 -11.17
CA GLN A 301 -4.77 18.27 -9.97
C GLN A 301 -4.55 19.17 -8.74
N PRO A 302 -5.62 19.56 -8.00
CA PRO A 302 -5.54 20.46 -6.84
C PRO A 302 -4.45 20.11 -5.82
N ASP A 303 -4.31 18.81 -5.51
CA ASP A 303 -3.38 18.34 -4.49
C ASP A 303 -1.93 18.25 -4.99
N ARG A 304 -1.73 17.90 -6.26
CA ARG A 304 -0.41 17.69 -6.87
C ARG A 304 0.21 18.99 -7.37
N ASP A 305 -0.62 19.85 -7.96
CA ASP A 305 -0.20 21.01 -8.75
C ASP A 305 -0.50 22.34 -8.03
N ALA A 306 -0.73 22.32 -6.70
CA ALA A 306 -1.06 23.49 -5.88
C ALA A 306 -0.09 24.67 -6.09
N ASP A 307 1.21 24.38 -6.02
CA ASP A 307 2.29 25.35 -6.23
C ASP A 307 2.27 25.97 -7.63
N LEU A 308 1.98 25.16 -8.64
CA LEU A 308 1.92 25.60 -10.04
C LEU A 308 0.64 26.44 -10.28
N MET A 309 -0.49 26.03 -9.74
CA MET A 309 -1.75 26.79 -9.84
C MET A 309 -1.69 28.14 -9.12
N ALA A 310 -0.85 28.29 -8.08
CA ALA A 310 -0.67 29.56 -7.40
C ALA A 310 -0.01 30.62 -8.29
N ILE A 311 0.84 30.21 -9.23
CA ILE A 311 1.59 31.12 -10.12
C ILE A 311 0.99 31.23 -11.52
N LEU A 312 0.20 30.24 -11.97
CA LEU A 312 -0.40 30.26 -13.28
C LEU A 312 -1.48 31.35 -13.36
N PRO A 313 -1.61 32.05 -14.49
CA PRO A 313 -2.79 32.85 -14.78
C PRO A 313 -4.06 32.01 -14.86
N ASP A 314 -5.20 32.60 -14.53
CA ASP A 314 -6.48 31.88 -14.49
C ASP A 314 -6.87 31.28 -15.85
N TYR A 315 -6.56 31.97 -16.95
CA TYR A 315 -6.83 31.46 -18.31
C TYR A 315 -5.99 30.23 -18.69
N LEU A 316 -4.91 29.89 -17.97
CA LEU A 316 -4.16 28.63 -18.14
C LEU A 316 -4.61 27.54 -17.17
N LYS A 317 -5.51 27.84 -16.23
CA LYS A 317 -6.11 26.87 -15.31
C LYS A 317 -7.40 26.27 -15.87
N GLU A 318 -8.01 26.95 -16.83
CA GLU A 318 -9.27 26.58 -17.44
C GLU A 318 -9.07 26.15 -18.90
N ALA A 319 -10.07 25.45 -19.45
CA ALA A 319 -10.09 25.12 -20.87
C ALA A 319 -10.38 26.39 -21.68
N ILE A 320 -9.61 26.61 -22.75
CA ILE A 320 -9.75 27.80 -23.60
C ILE A 320 -9.71 27.43 -25.08
N ASP A 321 -10.49 28.16 -25.86
CA ASP A 321 -10.47 28.12 -27.31
C ASP A 321 -9.79 29.36 -27.87
N PHE A 322 -8.89 29.17 -28.83
CA PHE A 322 -8.21 30.26 -29.51
C PHE A 322 -7.94 29.91 -30.97
N LYS A 323 -7.69 30.94 -31.79
CA LYS A 323 -7.32 30.74 -33.19
C LYS A 323 -5.96 30.07 -33.27
N LYS A 324 -5.79 29.12 -34.20
CA LYS A 324 -4.51 28.44 -34.43
C LYS A 324 -3.35 29.42 -34.73
N GLU A 325 -3.66 30.59 -35.29
CA GLU A 325 -2.71 31.68 -35.53
C GLU A 325 -2.06 32.22 -34.24
N SER A 326 -2.74 32.11 -33.09
CA SER A 326 -2.23 32.59 -31.79
C SER A 326 -1.47 31.51 -31.01
N LEU A 327 -1.15 30.37 -31.64
CA LEU A 327 -0.51 29.23 -30.98
C LEU A 327 0.91 29.54 -30.50
N ASP A 328 1.64 30.35 -31.25
CA ASP A 328 2.95 30.86 -30.89
C ASP A 328 2.90 31.72 -29.62
N LEU A 329 1.92 32.62 -29.53
CA LEU A 329 1.71 33.46 -28.34
C LEU A 329 1.31 32.60 -27.14
N PHE A 330 0.40 31.64 -27.34
CA PHE A 330 0.01 30.68 -26.32
C PHE A 330 1.22 29.89 -25.78
N PHE A 331 2.04 29.34 -26.68
CA PHE A 331 3.24 28.60 -26.33
C PHE A 331 4.23 29.48 -25.54
N TRP A 332 4.50 30.70 -26.02
CA TRP A 332 5.41 31.62 -25.37
C TRP A 332 4.93 32.01 -23.97
N ARG A 333 3.62 32.19 -23.77
CA ARG A 333 3.05 32.45 -22.45
C ARG A 333 3.30 31.30 -21.49
N ILE A 334 2.99 30.06 -21.88
CA ILE A 334 3.26 28.89 -21.04
C ILE A 334 4.75 28.80 -20.70
N LEU A 335 5.62 28.95 -21.70
CA LEU A 335 7.06 28.91 -21.53
C LEU A 335 7.55 29.95 -20.52
N ASP A 336 7.10 31.20 -20.66
CA ASP A 336 7.45 32.32 -19.79
C ASP A 336 7.03 32.05 -18.34
N PHE A 337 5.78 31.59 -18.10
CA PHE A 337 5.31 31.29 -16.74
C PHE A 337 6.04 30.10 -16.10
N LEU A 338 6.38 29.07 -16.87
CA LEU A 338 7.08 27.90 -16.34
C LEU A 338 8.57 28.16 -16.11
N GLN A 339 9.17 29.14 -16.78
CA GLN A 339 10.60 29.47 -16.67
C GLN A 339 10.91 30.66 -15.75
N ARG A 340 9.95 31.55 -15.50
CA ARG A 340 10.11 32.69 -14.58
C ARG A 340 10.59 32.26 -13.20
N SER A 341 11.48 33.02 -12.58
CA SER A 341 11.85 32.76 -11.19
C SER A 341 10.70 33.15 -10.27
N ARG A 342 10.45 32.38 -9.21
CA ARG A 342 9.45 32.71 -8.16
C ARG A 342 9.67 34.11 -7.56
N ASN A 343 10.87 34.68 -7.68
CA ASN A 343 11.25 35.97 -7.11
C ASN A 343 11.03 37.16 -8.06
N ASP A 344 10.66 36.94 -9.33
CA ASP A 344 10.49 38.02 -10.31
C ASP A 344 9.06 38.60 -10.35
N SER A 345 8.17 38.09 -9.49
CA SER A 345 6.74 38.43 -9.44
C SER A 345 6.41 39.66 -8.57
N ASP A 346 7.34 40.09 -7.70
CA ASP A 346 7.12 41.20 -6.74
C ASP A 346 7.54 42.58 -7.29
N GLY A 347 7.84 42.68 -8.58
CA GLY A 347 8.39 43.88 -9.20
C GLY A 347 7.64 44.32 -10.44
N LYS A 348 6.34 44.62 -10.35
CA LYS A 348 5.68 45.58 -11.25
C LYS A 348 4.33 46.05 -10.75
#